data_AF-A0A3B9JZI1-F1
#
_entry.id   AF-A0A3B9JZI1-F1
#
_cell.length_a   1.000
_cell.length_b   1.000
_cell.length_c   1.000
_cell.angle_alpha   90.00
_cell.angle_beta   90.00
_cell.angle_gamma   90.00
#
_symmetry.space_group_name_H-M   'P 1'
#
loop_
_entity.id
_entity.type
_entity.pdbx_description
1 polymer ?
#
loop_
_entity_poly.entity_id
_entity_poly.type
_entity_poly.pdbx_seq_one_letter_code
_entity_poly.pdbx_strand_id
1 'polypeptide(L)'
;MFNLSLARQTKRSLVGDMIDLEKRFGSEGEIAGRYSLNLDLARMSVGHTVGTDNPTRAILDKCAEIDRTGGIYFDEARFERLYNKMKLERIGLTLGNLGVAAPPISDLPAWCYVSPWDEGTARDKFVHYPHQVKRNRASNGLRIETDDPRQIMEVDAANGGRSHAAQFARLFSSISGTGYRIDLEGKDPLQASILLDDRSWCWKLESGHHRVLVASMLGLEMLPVAIRRVIPASTARFWPGVRSGDYTAETAARHLAQVISGPNKAEAVQAIP
;
A
#
# COMPACT_ATOMS: atom_id res chain seq x y z
N MET A 1 -6.52 -5.36 -29.72
CA MET A 1 -6.93 -5.51 -28.31
C MET A 1 -6.53 -6.89 -27.83
N PHE A 2 -5.42 -7.02 -27.10
CA PHE A 2 -5.05 -8.29 -26.47
C PHE A 2 -5.71 -8.35 -25.09
N ASN A 3 -6.56 -9.34 -24.88
CA ASN A 3 -7.22 -9.61 -23.61
C ASN A 3 -6.34 -10.59 -22.84
N LEU A 4 -5.23 -10.09 -22.27
CA LEU A 4 -4.37 -10.90 -21.41
C LEU A 4 -5.07 -11.08 -20.06
N SER A 5 -5.78 -12.20 -19.91
CA SER A 5 -6.19 -12.71 -18.60
C SER A 5 -4.94 -13.17 -17.84
N LEU A 6 -4.17 -12.22 -17.30
CA LEU A 6 -3.03 -12.51 -16.41
C LEU A 6 -3.46 -13.37 -15.21
N ALA A 7 -4.75 -13.38 -14.87
CA ALA A 7 -5.33 -14.12 -13.76
C ALA A 7 -5.26 -15.66 -13.89
N ARG A 8 -5.01 -16.22 -15.10
CA ARG A 8 -5.01 -17.68 -15.33
C ARG A 8 -3.67 -18.27 -15.78
N GLN A 9 -2.64 -17.46 -15.92
CA GLN A 9 -1.34 -17.93 -16.40
C GLN A 9 -0.50 -18.52 -15.25
N THR A 10 0.22 -19.61 -15.54
CA THR A 10 1.14 -20.23 -14.57
C THR A 10 2.32 -19.29 -14.29
N LYS A 11 2.91 -19.35 -13.08
CA LYS A 11 4.06 -18.52 -12.67
C LYS A 11 5.18 -18.46 -13.71
N ARG A 12 5.41 -19.55 -14.48
CA ARG A 12 6.49 -19.65 -15.47
C ARG A 12 6.18 -18.96 -16.81
N SER A 13 4.93 -18.98 -17.29
CA SER A 13 4.59 -18.28 -18.55
C SER A 13 4.54 -16.76 -18.33
N LEU A 14 4.16 -16.34 -17.13
CA LEU A 14 3.99 -14.93 -16.80
C LEU A 14 5.33 -14.18 -16.70
N VAL A 15 6.39 -14.82 -16.19
CA VAL A 15 7.73 -14.21 -16.16
C VAL A 15 8.27 -13.96 -17.57
N GLY A 16 8.04 -14.88 -18.51
CA GLY A 16 8.40 -14.68 -19.93
C GLY A 16 7.67 -13.50 -20.56
N ASP A 17 6.33 -13.46 -20.40
CA ASP A 17 5.49 -12.36 -20.88
C ASP A 17 5.85 -11.02 -20.21
N MET A 18 6.28 -11.06 -18.95
CA MET A 18 6.72 -9.88 -18.20
C MET A 18 8.09 -9.34 -18.62
N ILE A 19 9.03 -10.22 -18.95
CA ILE A 19 10.31 -9.83 -19.56
C ILE A 19 10.07 -9.18 -20.92
N ASP A 20 9.09 -9.69 -21.68
CA ASP A 20 8.69 -9.09 -22.95
C ASP A 20 7.95 -7.75 -22.76
N LEU A 21 7.18 -7.59 -21.67
CA LEU A 21 6.61 -6.30 -21.26
C LEU A 21 7.72 -5.29 -20.88
N GLU A 22 8.70 -5.69 -20.08
CA GLU A 22 9.84 -4.85 -19.71
C GLU A 22 10.59 -4.35 -20.95
N LYS A 23 10.90 -5.26 -21.89
CA LYS A 23 11.56 -4.92 -23.16
C LYS A 23 10.73 -3.98 -24.03
N ARG A 24 9.40 -4.07 -23.98
CA ARG A 24 8.49 -3.26 -24.81
C ARG A 24 8.25 -1.86 -24.26
N PHE A 25 8.21 -1.69 -22.94
CA PHE A 25 7.75 -0.44 -22.32
C PHE A 25 8.84 0.34 -21.58
N GLY A 26 10.02 -0.26 -21.35
CA GLY A 26 11.08 0.37 -20.57
C GLY A 26 10.65 0.67 -19.13
N SER A 27 11.51 1.34 -18.34
CA SER A 27 11.21 1.69 -16.95
C SER A 27 10.26 2.89 -16.79
N GLU A 28 9.91 3.59 -17.87
CA GLU A 28 9.19 4.88 -17.83
C GLU A 28 7.87 4.92 -18.62
N GLY A 29 7.50 3.86 -19.35
CA GLY A 29 6.25 3.81 -20.11
C GLY A 29 5.08 3.21 -19.33
N GLU A 30 3.93 3.91 -19.28
CA GLU A 30 2.68 3.32 -18.81
C GLU A 30 2.28 2.14 -19.73
N ILE A 31 2.00 0.99 -19.12
CA ILE A 31 1.61 -0.20 -19.86
C ILE A 31 0.10 -0.10 -20.13
N ALA A 32 -0.25 0.32 -21.35
CA ALA A 32 -1.63 0.41 -21.78
C ALA A 32 -2.29 -0.99 -21.83
N GLY A 33 -3.35 -1.20 -21.05
CA GLY A 33 -4.10 -2.45 -21.04
C GLY A 33 -5.14 -2.53 -19.92
N ARG A 34 -6.06 -3.49 -20.04
CA ARG A 34 -6.99 -3.83 -18.95
C ARG A 34 -6.39 -4.98 -18.15
N TYR A 35 -5.92 -4.68 -16.95
CA TYR A 35 -5.35 -5.67 -16.05
C TYR A 35 -6.29 -5.92 -14.87
N SER A 36 -6.18 -7.08 -14.25
CA SER A 36 -6.91 -7.42 -13.04
C SER A 36 -5.93 -7.75 -11.92
N LEU A 37 -5.93 -6.92 -10.89
CA LEU A 37 -5.24 -7.11 -9.63
C LEU A 37 -5.90 -8.25 -8.86
N ASN A 38 -5.14 -9.30 -8.58
CA ASN A 38 -5.54 -10.33 -7.62
C ASN A 38 -5.23 -9.81 -6.20
N LEU A 39 -6.25 -9.72 -5.34
CA LEU A 39 -6.09 -9.13 -4.00
C LEU A 39 -5.24 -9.99 -3.05
N ASP A 40 -5.21 -11.31 -3.22
CA ASP A 40 -4.35 -12.20 -2.42
C ASP A 40 -2.86 -12.04 -2.76
N LEU A 41 -2.58 -11.68 -4.01
CA LEU A 41 -1.22 -11.40 -4.50
C LEU A 41 -0.82 -9.93 -4.35
N ALA A 42 -1.71 -9.08 -3.86
CA ALA A 42 -1.45 -7.66 -3.66
C ALA A 42 -0.65 -7.40 -2.37
N ARG A 43 0.29 -6.48 -2.47
CA ARG A 43 1.15 -6.00 -1.38
C ARG A 43 0.99 -4.49 -1.26
N MET A 44 0.83 -4.02 -0.03
CA MET A 44 0.77 -2.58 0.26
C MET A 44 2.14 -2.05 0.65
N SER A 45 2.88 -2.80 1.46
CA SER A 45 4.24 -2.49 1.92
C SER A 45 4.91 -3.77 2.42
N VAL A 46 6.13 -3.65 2.94
CA VAL A 46 6.82 -4.77 3.61
C VAL A 46 5.93 -5.35 4.69
N GLY A 47 5.73 -6.67 4.64
CA GLY A 47 4.96 -7.41 5.65
C GLY A 47 3.46 -7.13 5.68
N HIS A 48 2.90 -6.36 4.74
CA HIS A 48 1.47 -6.05 4.71
C HIS A 48 0.84 -6.47 3.37
N THR A 49 -0.06 -7.44 3.42
CA THR A 49 -0.94 -7.77 2.29
C THR A 49 -2.23 -6.93 2.33
N VAL A 50 -3.16 -7.19 1.41
CA VAL A 50 -4.53 -6.65 1.45
C VAL A 50 -5.46 -7.50 2.34
N GLY A 51 -5.02 -8.70 2.73
CA GLY A 51 -5.76 -9.66 3.53
C GLY A 51 -5.85 -9.31 5.02
N THR A 52 -6.27 -10.31 5.81
CA THR A 52 -6.59 -10.15 7.25
C THR A 52 -5.38 -9.88 8.14
N ASP A 53 -4.16 -10.08 7.64
CA ASP A 53 -2.91 -9.66 8.29
C ASP A 53 -2.73 -8.14 8.28
N ASN A 54 -3.45 -7.43 7.43
CA ASN A 54 -3.43 -5.98 7.42
C ASN A 54 -4.20 -5.42 8.63
N PRO A 55 -3.59 -4.57 9.47
CA PRO A 55 -4.23 -4.10 10.69
C PRO A 55 -5.46 -3.22 10.40
N THR A 56 -5.44 -2.45 9.31
CA THR A 56 -6.63 -1.69 8.88
C THR A 56 -7.74 -2.63 8.42
N ARG A 57 -7.42 -3.71 7.70
CA ARG A 57 -8.40 -4.75 7.32
C ARG A 57 -9.01 -5.41 8.56
N ALA A 58 -8.20 -5.74 9.56
CA ALA A 58 -8.66 -6.33 10.82
C ALA A 58 -9.54 -5.37 11.64
N ILE A 59 -9.32 -4.06 11.53
CA ILE A 59 -10.23 -3.06 12.11
C ILE A 59 -11.55 -3.02 11.33
N LEU A 60 -11.50 -3.04 10.00
CA LEU A 60 -12.71 -3.10 9.16
C LEU A 60 -13.59 -4.30 9.50
N ASP A 61 -13.01 -5.49 9.68
CA ASP A 61 -13.73 -6.71 10.10
C ASP A 61 -14.48 -6.55 11.42
N LYS A 62 -13.99 -5.69 12.32
CA LYS A 62 -14.61 -5.43 13.61
C LYS A 62 -15.68 -4.33 13.56
N CYS A 63 -15.70 -3.53 12.50
CA CYS A 63 -16.52 -2.33 12.42
C CYS A 63 -17.61 -2.41 11.37
N ALA A 64 -17.53 -3.36 10.44
CA ALA A 64 -18.55 -3.56 9.43
C ALA A 64 -19.18 -4.94 9.52
N GLU A 65 -20.50 -4.97 9.38
CA GLU A 65 -21.32 -6.16 9.44
C GLU A 65 -22.24 -6.18 8.22
N ILE A 66 -22.44 -7.38 7.67
CA ILE A 66 -23.47 -7.65 6.66
C ILE A 66 -24.50 -8.53 7.37
N ASP A 67 -25.71 -8.01 7.55
CA ASP A 67 -26.78 -8.77 8.20
C ASP A 67 -27.34 -9.86 7.26
N ARG A 68 -28.23 -10.70 7.81
CA ARG A 68 -28.83 -11.82 7.08
C ARG A 68 -29.68 -11.42 5.88
N THR A 69 -30.10 -10.16 5.81
CA THR A 69 -30.88 -9.60 4.70
C THR A 69 -30.00 -8.96 3.62
N GLY A 70 -28.67 -8.96 3.82
CA GLY A 70 -27.73 -8.22 2.99
C GLY A 70 -27.65 -6.73 3.36
N GLY A 71 -28.27 -6.33 4.47
CA GLY A 71 -28.13 -4.99 5.03
C GLY A 71 -26.70 -4.77 5.52
N ILE A 72 -26.16 -3.60 5.20
CA ILE A 72 -24.75 -3.29 5.40
C ILE A 72 -24.63 -2.21 6.46
N TYR A 73 -23.89 -2.50 7.53
CA TYR A 73 -23.66 -1.60 8.65
C TYR A 73 -22.17 -1.30 8.81
N PHE A 74 -21.84 -0.04 9.11
CA PHE A 74 -20.47 0.38 9.41
C PHE A 74 -20.47 1.32 10.64
N ASP A 75 -19.83 0.89 11.72
CA ASP A 75 -19.66 1.68 12.95
C ASP A 75 -18.46 2.63 12.81
N GLU A 76 -18.73 3.84 12.30
CA GLU A 76 -17.70 4.88 12.13
C GLU A 76 -17.00 5.24 13.44
N ALA A 77 -17.73 5.29 14.56
CA ALA A 77 -17.18 5.68 15.85
C ALA A 77 -16.23 4.60 16.40
N ARG A 78 -16.58 3.32 16.25
CA ARG A 78 -15.70 2.21 16.61
C ARG A 78 -14.48 2.15 15.70
N PHE A 79 -14.65 2.36 14.39
CA PHE A 79 -13.55 2.42 13.45
C PHE A 79 -12.56 3.53 13.83
N GLU A 80 -13.05 4.75 14.07
CA GLU A 80 -12.23 5.89 14.48
C GLU A 80 -11.37 5.56 15.70
N ARG A 81 -11.97 5.02 16.77
CA ARG A 81 -11.25 4.67 18.00
C ARG A 81 -10.15 3.64 17.76
N LEU A 82 -10.47 2.55 17.07
CA LEU A 82 -9.52 1.47 16.81
C LEU A 82 -8.40 1.92 15.86
N TYR A 83 -8.73 2.73 14.86
CA TYR A 83 -7.77 3.25 13.89
C TYR A 83 -6.79 4.25 14.53
N ASN A 84 -7.27 5.17 15.36
CA ASN A 84 -6.40 6.07 16.12
C ASN A 84 -5.48 5.31 17.06
N LYS A 85 -6.02 4.30 17.79
CA LYS A 85 -5.21 3.43 18.66
C LYS A 85 -4.07 2.77 17.88
N MET A 86 -4.37 2.13 16.75
CA MET A 86 -3.37 1.51 15.88
C MET A 86 -2.33 2.52 15.38
N LYS A 87 -2.73 3.74 14.99
CA LYS A 87 -1.78 4.77 14.54
C LYS A 87 -0.86 5.24 15.66
N LEU A 88 -1.40 5.42 16.87
CA LEU A 88 -0.61 5.81 18.05
C LEU A 88 0.40 4.73 18.45
N GLU A 89 0.04 3.45 18.36
CA GLU A 89 0.99 2.35 18.60
C GLU A 89 2.15 2.35 17.59
N ARG A 90 1.90 2.83 16.36
CA ARG A 90 2.88 2.82 15.28
C ARG A 90 3.69 4.10 15.15
N ILE A 91 3.27 5.21 15.76
CA ILE A 91 3.92 6.52 15.52
C ILE A 91 5.34 6.58 16.06
N GLY A 92 5.61 5.85 17.15
CA GLY A 92 6.94 5.75 17.77
C GLY A 92 7.88 4.75 17.11
N LEU A 93 7.41 3.95 16.14
CA LEU A 93 8.24 2.97 15.45
C LEU A 93 9.23 3.66 14.50
N THR A 94 10.40 3.06 14.33
CA THR A 94 11.40 3.45 13.32
C THR A 94 11.37 2.49 12.13
N LEU A 95 12.07 2.84 11.05
CA LEU A 95 12.25 1.95 9.90
C LEU A 95 12.99 0.66 10.28
N GLY A 96 13.94 0.73 11.20
CA GLY A 96 14.60 -0.44 11.77
C GLY A 96 13.62 -1.38 12.49
N ASN A 97 12.65 -0.84 13.23
CA ASN A 97 11.61 -1.66 13.86
C ASN A 97 10.70 -2.38 12.85
N LEU A 98 10.60 -1.86 11.62
CA LEU A 98 9.87 -2.51 10.53
C LEU A 98 10.69 -3.57 9.78
N GLY A 99 11.93 -3.85 10.21
CA GLY A 99 12.83 -4.79 9.54
C GLY A 99 13.46 -4.25 8.26
N VAL A 100 13.43 -2.93 8.03
CA VAL A 100 14.10 -2.31 6.88
C VAL A 100 15.62 -2.35 7.10
N ALA A 101 16.31 -3.23 6.37
CA ALA A 101 17.75 -3.42 6.45
C ALA A 101 18.54 -2.31 5.72
N ALA A 102 18.35 -1.07 6.14
CA ALA A 102 18.99 0.12 5.55
C ALA A 102 19.56 1.03 6.65
N PRO A 103 20.81 0.77 7.11
CA PRO A 103 21.41 1.52 8.22
C PRO A 103 21.39 3.05 8.07
N PRO A 104 21.58 3.65 6.87
CA PRO A 104 21.54 5.11 6.74
C PRO A 104 20.21 5.76 7.13
N ILE A 105 19.11 5.00 7.21
CA ILE A 105 17.75 5.49 7.47
C ILE A 105 17.03 4.73 8.58
N SER A 106 17.67 3.75 9.25
CA SER A 106 17.01 2.86 10.20
C SER A 106 16.35 3.59 11.38
N ASP A 107 16.92 4.71 11.79
CA ASP A 107 16.47 5.47 12.97
C ASP A 107 15.40 6.52 12.61
N LEU A 108 15.09 6.68 11.31
CA LEU A 108 13.99 7.53 10.89
C LEU A 108 12.65 6.90 11.30
N PRO A 109 11.63 7.72 11.59
CA PRO A 109 10.31 7.21 11.89
C PRO A 109 9.74 6.30 10.80
N ALA A 110 8.95 5.30 11.19
CA ALA A 110 8.32 4.33 10.29
C ALA A 110 7.50 4.98 9.18
N TRP A 111 6.88 6.14 9.46
CA TRP A 111 6.10 6.89 8.48
C TRP A 111 6.96 7.58 7.40
N CYS A 112 8.29 7.62 7.56
CA CYS A 112 9.24 8.07 6.54
C CYS A 112 9.59 6.98 5.51
N TYR A 113 8.99 5.79 5.60
CA TYR A 113 9.31 4.69 4.69
C TYR A 113 9.10 5.10 3.22
N VAL A 114 10.14 4.92 2.41
CA VAL A 114 10.14 5.05 0.94
C VAL A 114 10.78 3.77 0.39
N SER A 115 10.12 3.10 -0.55
CA SER A 115 10.69 1.88 -1.12
C SER A 115 11.94 2.22 -1.94
N PRO A 116 12.92 1.30 -2.06
CA PRO A 116 14.16 1.59 -2.79
C PRO A 116 13.96 2.06 -4.24
N TRP A 117 12.89 1.61 -4.90
CA TRP A 117 12.53 1.92 -6.29
C TRP A 117 11.56 3.10 -6.43
N ASP A 118 11.12 3.72 -5.33
CA ASP A 118 10.25 4.89 -5.36
C ASP A 118 11.07 6.17 -5.45
N GLU A 119 10.49 7.21 -6.04
CA GLU A 119 11.12 8.54 -6.10
C GLU A 119 11.20 9.20 -4.73
N GLY A 120 12.28 9.98 -4.53
CA GLY A 120 12.56 10.69 -3.28
C GLY A 120 13.32 9.86 -2.25
N THR A 121 13.59 10.45 -1.09
CA THR A 121 14.33 9.82 0.01
C THR A 121 13.49 9.76 1.29
N ALA A 122 13.89 8.90 2.23
CA ALA A 122 13.24 8.85 3.55
C ALA A 122 13.39 10.19 4.31
N ARG A 123 14.50 10.92 4.06
CA ARG A 123 14.75 12.26 4.62
C ARG A 123 13.83 13.31 4.02
N ASP A 124 13.65 13.31 2.70
CA ASP A 124 12.70 14.22 2.04
C ASP A 124 11.28 13.99 2.56
N LYS A 125 10.91 12.71 2.75
CA LYS A 125 9.61 12.34 3.33
C LYS A 125 9.47 12.84 4.77
N PHE A 126 10.52 12.75 5.59
CA PHE A 126 10.52 13.29 6.95
C PHE A 126 10.17 14.79 6.97
N VAL A 127 10.75 15.56 6.04
CA VAL A 127 10.54 17.01 5.94
C VAL A 127 9.17 17.35 5.37
N HIS A 128 8.80 16.77 4.22
CA HIS A 128 7.67 17.28 3.44
C HIS A 128 6.33 16.62 3.73
N TYR A 129 6.32 15.33 4.08
CA TYR A 129 5.08 14.57 4.24
C TYR A 129 4.19 15.10 5.37
N PRO A 130 4.71 15.45 6.58
CA PRO A 130 3.87 15.98 7.65
C PRO A 130 3.16 17.28 7.25
N HIS A 131 3.80 18.17 6.51
CA HIS A 131 3.12 19.39 6.02
C HIS A 131 2.06 19.09 4.94
N GLN A 132 2.21 18.03 4.16
CA GLN A 132 1.13 17.55 3.27
C GLN A 132 -0.05 17.00 4.09
N VAL A 133 0.23 16.21 5.14
CA VAL A 133 -0.78 15.71 6.07
C VAL A 133 -1.51 16.86 6.75
N LYS A 134 -0.80 17.83 7.33
CA LYS A 134 -1.38 19.03 7.96
C LYS A 134 -2.33 19.77 7.02
N ARG A 135 -1.93 20.02 5.77
CA ARG A 135 -2.79 20.66 4.74
C ARG A 135 -4.03 19.83 4.41
N ASN A 136 -3.86 18.51 4.22
CA ASN A 136 -4.97 17.60 3.96
C ASN A 136 -5.94 17.51 5.15
N ARG A 137 -5.45 17.56 6.39
CA ARG A 137 -6.30 17.54 7.58
C ARG A 137 -7.06 18.84 7.77
N ALA A 138 -6.44 19.97 7.48
CA ALA A 138 -7.13 21.26 7.50
C ALA A 138 -8.33 21.28 6.54
N SER A 139 -8.20 20.73 5.33
CA SER A 139 -9.33 20.62 4.37
C SER A 139 -10.41 19.63 4.80
N ASN A 140 -10.17 18.82 5.83
CA ASN A 140 -11.10 17.86 6.40
C ASN A 140 -11.52 18.22 7.84
N GLY A 141 -11.33 19.47 8.27
CA GLY A 141 -11.82 19.98 9.56
C GLY A 141 -10.93 19.66 10.77
N LEU A 142 -9.73 19.14 10.57
CA LEU A 142 -8.74 18.95 11.64
C LEU A 142 -7.59 19.96 11.47
N ARG A 143 -7.54 20.95 12.37
CA ARG A 143 -6.46 21.95 12.40
C ARG A 143 -5.34 21.47 13.32
N ILE A 144 -4.11 21.51 12.81
CA ILE A 144 -2.89 21.14 13.53
C ILE A 144 -2.04 22.41 13.65
N GLU A 145 -1.82 22.92 14.86
CA GLU A 145 -1.17 24.23 15.04
C GLU A 145 0.36 24.16 14.86
N THR A 146 0.99 23.10 15.35
CA THR A 146 2.45 22.93 15.30
C THR A 146 2.97 22.76 13.88
N ASP A 147 4.21 23.20 13.65
CA ASP A 147 4.98 22.96 12.41
C ASP A 147 6.08 21.92 12.61
N ASP A 148 6.25 21.38 13.82
CA ASP A 148 7.18 20.28 14.06
C ASP A 148 6.69 19.00 13.35
N PRO A 149 7.51 18.37 12.47
CA PRO A 149 7.12 17.18 11.72
C PRO A 149 6.61 16.03 12.59
N ARG A 150 7.21 15.79 13.75
CA ARG A 150 6.83 14.66 14.63
C ARG A 150 5.51 14.95 15.33
N GLN A 151 5.38 16.14 15.91
CA GLN A 151 4.14 16.56 16.58
C GLN A 151 2.97 16.62 15.60
N ILE A 152 3.17 17.03 14.35
CA ILE A 152 2.13 16.98 13.32
C ILE A 152 1.61 15.54 13.17
N MET A 153 2.51 14.57 13.04
CA MET A 153 2.14 13.18 12.84
C MET A 153 1.52 12.55 14.09
N GLU A 154 1.92 12.97 15.29
CA GLU A 154 1.29 12.58 16.56
C GLU A 154 -0.16 13.08 16.66
N VAL A 155 -0.40 14.35 16.34
CA VAL A 155 -1.76 14.92 16.31
C VAL A 155 -2.62 14.22 15.26
N ASP A 156 -2.07 13.93 14.08
CA ASP A 156 -2.75 13.14 13.03
C ASP A 156 -3.03 11.69 13.46
N ALA A 157 -2.14 11.07 14.21
CA ALA A 157 -2.36 9.72 14.75
C ALA A 157 -3.49 9.69 15.78
N ALA A 158 -3.55 10.71 16.65
CA ALA A 158 -4.58 10.81 17.70
C ALA A 158 -5.96 11.21 17.16
N ASN A 159 -6.04 12.02 16.11
CA ASN A 159 -7.28 12.68 15.69
C ASN A 159 -7.71 12.41 14.24
N GLY A 160 -6.85 11.77 13.44
CA GLY A 160 -7.11 11.56 12.01
C GLY A 160 -8.15 10.48 11.69
N GLY A 161 -8.55 9.67 12.69
CA GLY A 161 -9.45 8.54 12.54
C GLY A 161 -10.83 8.91 12.04
N ARG A 162 -11.40 10.03 12.49
CA ARG A 162 -12.73 10.49 12.04
C ARG A 162 -12.80 10.68 10.52
N SER A 163 -11.79 11.33 9.95
CA SER A 163 -11.72 11.55 8.50
C SER A 163 -11.60 10.22 7.73
N HIS A 164 -10.84 9.26 8.27
CA HIS A 164 -10.71 7.93 7.66
C HIS A 164 -11.99 7.11 7.80
N ALA A 165 -12.65 7.14 8.96
CA ALA A 165 -13.92 6.46 9.20
C ALA A 165 -14.96 6.87 8.16
N ALA A 166 -15.12 8.18 7.95
CA ALA A 166 -16.04 8.70 6.94
C ALA A 166 -15.64 8.30 5.50
N GLN A 167 -14.35 8.21 5.19
CA GLN A 167 -13.89 7.72 3.88
C GLN A 167 -14.20 6.24 3.68
N PHE A 168 -13.91 5.41 4.68
CA PHE A 168 -14.19 3.97 4.64
C PHE A 168 -15.69 3.70 4.59
N ALA A 169 -16.52 4.40 5.37
CA ALA A 169 -17.97 4.29 5.31
C ALA A 169 -18.51 4.60 3.91
N ARG A 170 -18.07 5.70 3.29
CA ARG A 170 -18.47 6.04 1.91
C ARG A 170 -18.06 4.98 0.89
N LEU A 171 -16.82 4.48 0.99
CA LEU A 171 -16.34 3.41 0.09
C LEU A 171 -17.12 2.12 0.29
N PHE A 172 -17.37 1.75 1.54
CA PHE A 172 -18.11 0.55 1.92
C PHE A 172 -19.53 0.60 1.37
N SER A 173 -20.28 1.70 1.60
CA SER A 173 -21.63 1.88 1.05
C SER A 173 -21.65 1.91 -0.49
N SER A 174 -20.66 2.54 -1.12
CA SER A 174 -20.58 2.63 -2.58
C SER A 174 -20.32 1.28 -3.25
N ILE A 175 -19.32 0.54 -2.76
CA ILE A 175 -18.91 -0.75 -3.33
C ILE A 175 -19.95 -1.82 -3.03
N SER A 176 -20.50 -1.85 -1.81
CA SER A 176 -21.53 -2.83 -1.45
C SER A 176 -22.86 -2.58 -2.19
N GLY A 177 -23.27 -1.33 -2.37
CA GLY A 177 -24.52 -0.99 -3.03
C GLY A 177 -24.48 -1.06 -4.56
N THR A 178 -23.33 -0.73 -5.19
CA THR A 178 -23.25 -0.61 -6.66
C THR A 178 -22.13 -1.43 -7.30
N GLY A 179 -21.43 -2.24 -6.51
CA GLY A 179 -20.23 -2.93 -6.94
C GLY A 179 -19.02 -1.99 -7.07
N TYR A 180 -17.86 -2.58 -7.38
CA TYR A 180 -16.66 -1.80 -7.66
C TYR A 180 -16.76 -1.15 -9.05
N ARG A 181 -16.85 0.18 -9.09
CA ARG A 181 -16.88 0.93 -10.36
C ARG A 181 -15.48 1.11 -10.91
N ILE A 182 -15.32 0.70 -12.17
CA ILE A 182 -14.07 0.82 -12.91
C ILE A 182 -13.89 2.27 -13.33
N ASP A 183 -12.82 2.90 -12.87
CA ASP A 183 -12.42 4.23 -13.32
C ASP A 183 -10.92 4.24 -13.60
N LEU A 184 -10.52 3.62 -14.73
CA LEU A 184 -9.11 3.54 -15.13
C LEU A 184 -8.61 4.84 -15.79
N GLU A 185 -9.51 5.69 -16.27
CA GLU A 185 -9.20 6.93 -17.00
C GLU A 185 -9.53 8.19 -16.19
N GLY A 186 -10.12 8.05 -15.00
CA GLY A 186 -10.46 9.16 -14.13
C GLY A 186 -9.27 9.74 -13.37
N LYS A 187 -9.59 10.62 -12.41
CA LYS A 187 -8.59 11.42 -11.68
C LYS A 187 -7.79 10.63 -10.64
N ASP A 188 -8.27 9.46 -10.22
CA ASP A 188 -7.63 8.61 -9.22
C ASP A 188 -7.83 7.12 -9.56
N PRO A 189 -7.21 6.60 -10.64
CA PRO A 189 -7.33 5.20 -11.00
C PRO A 189 -6.66 4.32 -9.94
N LEU A 190 -7.11 3.06 -9.82
CA LEU A 190 -6.39 2.06 -9.04
C LEU A 190 -5.11 1.70 -9.80
N GLN A 191 -3.95 1.95 -9.19
CA GLN A 191 -2.64 1.73 -9.79
C GLN A 191 -1.82 0.72 -8.99
N ALA A 192 -1.10 -0.12 -9.71
CA ALA A 192 -0.11 -1.03 -9.13
C ALA A 192 1.14 -1.09 -10.01
N SER A 193 2.28 -1.31 -9.36
CA SER A 193 3.50 -1.76 -10.01
C SER A 193 3.61 -3.28 -9.90
N ILE A 194 4.33 -3.91 -10.82
CA ILE A 194 4.68 -5.32 -10.68
C ILE A 194 6.12 -5.41 -10.21
N LEU A 195 6.34 -6.04 -9.05
CA LEU A 195 7.67 -6.38 -8.57
C LEU A 195 7.99 -7.79 -9.04
N LEU A 196 9.19 -8.02 -9.57
CA LEU A 196 9.64 -9.36 -9.92
C LEU A 196 11.10 -9.60 -9.58
N ASP A 197 11.39 -10.85 -9.26
CA ASP A 197 12.72 -11.44 -9.23
C ASP A 197 12.77 -12.65 -10.19
N ASP A 198 13.87 -13.38 -10.21
CA ASP A 198 14.08 -14.52 -11.10
C ASP A 198 13.08 -15.67 -10.92
N ARG A 199 12.35 -15.72 -9.78
CA ARG A 199 11.52 -16.86 -9.37
C ARG A 199 10.07 -16.49 -9.08
N SER A 200 9.80 -15.26 -8.71
CA SER A 200 8.51 -14.81 -8.18
C SER A 200 8.23 -13.36 -8.54
N TRP A 201 6.97 -13.00 -8.38
CA TRP A 201 6.47 -11.65 -8.62
C TRP A 201 5.28 -11.37 -7.70
N CYS A 202 4.96 -10.10 -7.48
CA CYS A 202 3.74 -9.68 -6.81
C CYS A 202 3.23 -8.34 -7.33
N TRP A 203 1.97 -8.02 -7.03
CA TRP A 203 1.44 -6.69 -7.22
C TRP A 203 1.84 -5.79 -6.05
N LYS A 204 2.43 -4.63 -6.33
CA LYS A 204 2.66 -3.58 -5.33
C LYS A 204 1.69 -2.44 -5.60
N LEU A 205 0.77 -2.20 -4.67
CA LEU A 205 -0.17 -1.09 -4.78
C LEU A 205 0.55 0.25 -4.70
N GLU A 206 0.18 1.15 -5.60
CA GLU A 206 0.67 2.52 -5.68
C GLU A 206 -0.42 3.52 -5.26
N SER A 207 -1.67 3.25 -5.65
CA SER A 207 -2.84 4.03 -5.28
C SER A 207 -4.01 3.12 -4.89
N GLY A 208 -5.12 3.71 -4.39
CA GLY A 208 -6.34 2.95 -4.10
C GLY A 208 -6.30 2.04 -2.87
N HIS A 209 -5.38 2.27 -1.94
CA HIS A 209 -5.21 1.50 -0.70
C HIS A 209 -6.52 1.25 0.08
N HIS A 210 -7.36 2.28 0.30
CA HIS A 210 -8.63 2.10 1.00
C HIS A 210 -9.64 1.27 0.19
N ARG A 211 -9.67 1.49 -1.14
CA ARG A 211 -10.55 0.79 -2.08
C ARG A 211 -10.30 -0.71 -2.08
N VAL A 212 -9.03 -1.14 -2.12
CA VAL A 212 -8.68 -2.57 -2.12
C VAL A 212 -9.03 -3.26 -0.79
N LEU A 213 -8.86 -2.58 0.34
CA LEU A 213 -9.16 -3.14 1.66
C LEU A 213 -10.66 -3.35 1.82
N VAL A 214 -11.46 -2.37 1.39
CA VAL A 214 -12.93 -2.48 1.39
C VAL A 214 -13.41 -3.54 0.41
N ALA A 215 -12.86 -3.58 -0.80
CA ALA A 215 -13.23 -4.59 -1.79
C ALA A 215 -12.90 -6.01 -1.30
N SER A 216 -11.71 -6.22 -0.75
CA SER A 216 -11.32 -7.50 -0.13
C SER A 216 -12.24 -7.85 1.03
N MET A 217 -12.64 -6.88 1.85
CA MET A 217 -13.61 -7.11 2.92
C MET A 217 -14.96 -7.62 2.40
N LEU A 218 -15.43 -7.04 1.31
CA LEU A 218 -16.69 -7.40 0.68
C LEU A 218 -16.58 -8.71 -0.14
N GLY A 219 -15.46 -9.43 -0.05
CA GLY A 219 -15.26 -10.72 -0.71
C GLY A 219 -14.91 -10.64 -2.18
N LEU A 220 -14.50 -9.47 -2.70
CA LEU A 220 -13.98 -9.38 -4.05
C LEU A 220 -12.57 -9.98 -4.09
N GLU A 221 -12.30 -10.80 -5.10
CA GLU A 221 -10.99 -11.43 -5.29
C GLU A 221 -10.11 -10.66 -6.28
N MET A 222 -10.73 -9.96 -7.23
CA MET A 222 -10.08 -9.32 -8.37
C MET A 222 -10.60 -7.91 -8.58
N LEU A 223 -9.71 -6.95 -8.89
CA LEU A 223 -10.07 -5.58 -9.25
C LEU A 223 -9.38 -5.12 -10.53
N PRO A 224 -10.03 -4.32 -11.38
CA PRO A 224 -9.37 -3.71 -12.53
C PRO A 224 -8.32 -2.69 -12.08
N VAL A 225 -7.13 -2.76 -12.68
CA VAL A 225 -5.96 -1.97 -12.26
C VAL A 225 -5.20 -1.44 -13.48
N ALA A 226 -4.62 -0.25 -13.34
CA ALA A 226 -3.63 0.29 -14.27
C ALA A 226 -2.22 -0.11 -13.79
N ILE A 227 -1.42 -0.68 -14.69
CA ILE A 227 -0.02 -0.98 -14.39
C ILE A 227 0.81 0.28 -14.59
N ARG A 228 1.41 0.77 -13.51
CA ARG A 228 2.27 1.95 -13.55
C ARG A 228 3.65 1.63 -14.12
N ARG A 229 4.26 0.53 -13.66
CA ARG A 229 5.61 0.10 -14.05
C ARG A 229 5.89 -1.34 -13.64
N VAL A 230 6.95 -1.89 -14.22
CA VAL A 230 7.53 -3.20 -13.86
C VAL A 230 8.89 -2.95 -13.23
N ILE A 231 9.18 -3.60 -12.10
CA ILE A 231 10.35 -3.36 -11.26
C ILE A 231 11.12 -4.67 -11.07
N PRO A 232 12.10 -4.96 -11.94
CA PRO A 232 12.91 -6.16 -11.84
C PRO A 232 14.04 -6.00 -10.82
N ALA A 233 14.25 -6.99 -9.97
CA ALA A 233 15.34 -7.01 -8.99
C ALA A 233 16.73 -6.78 -9.60
N SER A 234 16.96 -7.23 -10.84
CA SER A 234 18.22 -7.07 -11.58
C SER A 234 18.60 -5.61 -11.87
N THR A 235 17.64 -4.69 -11.74
CA THR A 235 17.82 -3.24 -11.96
C THR A 235 18.14 -2.47 -10.68
N ALA A 236 18.26 -3.14 -9.52
CA ALA A 236 18.39 -2.51 -8.20
C ALA A 236 19.46 -1.41 -8.11
N ARG A 237 20.61 -1.59 -8.77
CA ARG A 237 21.71 -0.61 -8.78
C ARG A 237 21.33 0.77 -9.36
N PHE A 238 20.24 0.86 -10.11
CA PHE A 238 19.77 2.08 -10.75
C PHE A 238 18.60 2.74 -10.02
N TRP A 239 18.04 2.09 -9.00
CA TRP A 239 16.87 2.61 -8.32
C TRP A 239 17.16 3.90 -7.53
N PRO A 240 16.19 4.82 -7.40
CA PRO A 240 16.42 6.11 -6.77
C PRO A 240 17.00 6.02 -5.36
N GLY A 241 16.48 5.12 -4.51
CA GLY A 241 16.96 4.92 -3.14
C GLY A 241 18.38 4.36 -3.05
N VAL A 242 18.85 3.66 -4.10
CA VAL A 242 20.25 3.20 -4.17
C VAL A 242 21.16 4.33 -4.64
N ARG A 243 20.70 5.12 -5.62
CA ARG A 243 21.44 6.28 -6.14
C ARG A 243 21.57 7.41 -5.10
N SER A 244 20.59 7.55 -4.20
CA SER A 244 20.62 8.54 -3.11
C SER A 244 21.44 8.09 -1.91
N GLY A 245 21.83 6.81 -1.84
CA GLY A 245 22.59 6.25 -0.72
C GLY A 245 21.74 5.82 0.48
N ASP A 246 20.41 5.85 0.39
CA ASP A 246 19.51 5.30 1.42
C ASP A 246 19.65 3.77 1.51
N TYR A 247 19.93 3.12 0.38
CA TYR A 247 20.10 1.67 0.25
C TYR A 247 21.38 1.31 -0.51
N THR A 248 21.93 0.12 -0.26
CA THR A 248 22.85 -0.51 -1.21
C THR A 248 22.04 -1.31 -2.22
N ALA A 249 22.63 -1.64 -3.38
CA ALA A 249 21.94 -2.48 -4.38
C ALA A 249 21.50 -3.83 -3.79
N GLU A 250 22.31 -4.40 -2.90
CA GLU A 250 22.05 -5.68 -2.28
C GLU A 250 20.93 -5.61 -1.22
N THR A 251 20.93 -4.57 -0.37
CA THR A 251 19.83 -4.39 0.59
C THR A 251 18.52 -4.04 -0.11
N ALA A 252 18.57 -3.26 -1.18
CA ALA A 252 17.40 -2.95 -2.01
C ALA A 252 16.80 -4.20 -2.68
N ALA A 253 17.64 -5.06 -3.28
CA ALA A 253 17.16 -6.30 -3.89
C ALA A 253 16.56 -7.26 -2.85
N ARG A 254 17.19 -7.37 -1.66
CA ARG A 254 16.66 -8.16 -0.54
C ARG A 254 15.31 -7.62 -0.06
N HIS A 255 15.18 -6.30 0.03
CA HIS A 255 13.94 -5.63 0.39
C HIS A 255 12.81 -5.93 -0.61
N LEU A 256 13.10 -5.90 -1.91
CA LEU A 256 12.14 -6.32 -2.94
C LEU A 256 11.71 -7.78 -2.74
N ALA A 257 12.66 -8.69 -2.50
CA ALA A 257 12.35 -10.11 -2.27
C ALA A 257 11.47 -10.33 -1.04
N GLN A 258 11.67 -9.55 0.03
CA GLN A 258 10.80 -9.57 1.22
C GLN A 258 9.38 -9.11 0.90
N VAL A 259 9.20 -8.05 0.10
CA VAL A 259 7.88 -7.61 -0.34
C VAL A 259 7.19 -8.68 -1.20
N ILE A 260 7.90 -9.28 -2.15
CA ILE A 260 7.38 -10.36 -3.00
C ILE A 260 6.92 -11.55 -2.15
N SER A 261 7.77 -11.97 -1.20
CA SER A 261 7.47 -13.10 -0.32
C SER A 261 6.27 -12.85 0.59
N GLY A 262 6.00 -11.58 0.92
CA GLY A 262 4.95 -11.19 1.84
C GLY A 262 5.31 -11.50 3.31
N PRO A 263 4.36 -11.36 4.24
CA PRO A 263 4.60 -11.70 5.64
C PRO A 263 4.97 -13.18 5.79
N ASN A 264 6.09 -13.44 6.46
CA ASN A 264 6.43 -14.79 6.93
C ASN A 264 5.36 -15.22 7.93
N LYS A 265 4.51 -16.20 7.58
CA LYS A 265 3.45 -16.70 8.49
C LYS A 265 4.01 -17.19 9.84
N ALA A 266 5.29 -17.53 9.92
CA ALA A 266 5.97 -17.95 11.13
C ALA A 266 6.43 -16.80 12.06
N GLU A 267 6.60 -15.58 11.56
CA GLU A 267 7.14 -14.44 12.33
C GLU A 267 6.07 -13.36 12.63
N ALA A 268 4.97 -13.32 11.87
CA ALA A 268 3.90 -12.33 12.02
C ALA A 268 3.13 -12.43 13.36
N VAL A 269 3.32 -13.51 14.13
CA VAL A 269 2.68 -13.71 15.45
C VAL A 269 3.42 -12.95 16.58
N GLN A 270 4.62 -12.41 16.34
CA GLN A 270 5.46 -11.79 17.38
C GLN A 270 5.69 -10.28 17.24
N ALA A 271 5.23 -9.64 16.17
CA ALA A 271 5.63 -8.25 15.84
C ALA A 271 4.65 -7.15 16.29
N ILE A 272 3.62 -7.45 17.09
CA ILE A 272 2.76 -6.45 17.72
C ILE A 272 2.53 -6.88 19.18
N PRO A 273 3.03 -6.12 20.18
CA PRO A 273 2.69 -6.37 21.58
C PRO A 273 1.21 -6.12 21.86
#